data_AF-A0A8X6LDQ6-F1
#
_entry.id   AF-A0A8X6LDQ6-F1
#
_cell.length_a   1.000
_cell.length_b   1.000
_cell.length_c   1.000
_cell.angle_alpha   90.00
_cell.angle_beta   90.00
_cell.angle_gamma   90.00
#
_symmetry.space_group_name_H-M   'P 1'
#
loop_
_entity.id
_entity.type
_entity.pdbx_description
1 polymer ?
#
loop_
_entity_poly.entity_id
_entity_poly.type
_entity_poly.pdbx_seq_one_letter_code
_entity_poly.pdbx_strand_id
1 'polypeptide(L)'
;MCENLCVQEKRAKLIKEGRCFLCCYTCCHVKKCKKEVCSYCKGRHARAICFKLENSLKQNSHIDLEKGKVDVKPTSSNSVLHNRGGVLLQCVKAEVIGHISSDEIFCLFDNGSEKSFIKKNVSRRLGLKKVGSERLNIFSFGCKTPKKQTCSKVEVRLRNILNGEVTVIEALEIEEISKATLSLPSPDVWTEMETKGFRLTFNCSESSENCEISLLIGSDFYWSLTHRIKRLNSSLVVVETSLGWSLQGKCDEQSDCTSVHLIHSEEESISAELRRFWEIESLGIRDNDSVSFGNGDEEILSEFDKSVCFVDGRYRVSLPWKPGMREVLQNNKTVARKRFEGLVRRFKCDHELFCEYKDVIDNYVREGIVERTSCDSLSDSQGFYLPQHAVIRSDKTTSRLRIVFDGSAHEDGHSSLNQSTGPNLHPNMLELLLRFRKNPVAFTADVKSAFLQIELDLRDREFTRFFWTDNLNNDPYVLNFTRVLFGLRPSPYLLAATLKHHFKKYKEQYPHTFDLLNSSIYVDDFICGRNDVPDALRTTLECLQIFSDASMLLRKWRTNSKQLDLLWQQEGVETEFSETSATDLKPPIKVLGLAWDSEKDLIYFDPKD
;
A
#
# COMPACT_ATOMS: atom_id res chain seq x y z
N MET A 1 -32.76 32.28 11.64
CA MET A 1 -34.22 32.11 11.33
C MET A 1 -34.54 32.11 9.82
N CYS A 2 -33.55 32.13 8.91
CA CYS A 2 -33.81 31.96 7.48
C CYS A 2 -32.69 31.15 6.80
N GLU A 3 -32.00 30.25 7.50
CA GLU A 3 -30.92 29.46 6.87
C GLU A 3 -31.48 28.50 5.81
N ASN A 4 -32.45 27.65 6.17
CA ASN A 4 -32.94 26.49 5.39
C ASN A 4 -33.82 26.82 4.15
N LEU A 5 -34.07 28.08 3.82
CA LEU A 5 -34.84 28.47 2.62
C LEU A 5 -33.90 28.68 1.42
N CYS A 6 -34.34 28.41 0.19
CA CYS A 6 -33.55 28.76 -1.00
C CYS A 6 -33.54 30.27 -1.26
N VAL A 7 -32.62 30.75 -2.10
CA VAL A 7 -32.52 32.18 -2.45
C VAL A 7 -33.80 32.71 -3.10
N GLN A 8 -34.54 31.86 -3.82
CA GLN A 8 -35.81 32.20 -4.49
C GLN A 8 -36.88 32.60 -3.46
N GLU A 9 -37.11 31.75 -2.45
CA GLU A 9 -38.09 31.97 -1.37
C GLU A 9 -37.70 33.16 -0.49
N LYS A 10 -36.42 33.29 -0.14
CA LYS A 10 -35.88 34.42 0.63
C LYS A 10 -36.18 35.77 -0.06
N ARG A 11 -36.14 35.82 -1.40
CA ARG A 11 -36.48 37.04 -2.17
C ARG A 11 -37.98 37.27 -2.24
N ALA A 12 -38.79 36.23 -2.42
CA ALA A 12 -40.25 36.35 -2.41
C ALA A 12 -40.76 36.91 -1.06
N LYS A 13 -40.20 36.45 0.06
CA LYS A 13 -40.55 36.96 1.40
C LYS A 13 -40.21 38.44 1.59
N LEU A 14 -39.04 38.89 1.13
CA LEU A 14 -38.66 40.31 1.17
C LEU A 14 -39.59 41.21 0.33
N ILE A 15 -40.12 40.71 -0.80
CA ILE A 15 -41.15 41.40 -1.59
C ILE A 15 -42.45 41.52 -0.79
N LYS A 16 -42.94 40.40 -0.25
CA LYS A 16 -44.20 40.34 0.51
C LYS A 16 -44.20 41.24 1.75
N GLU A 17 -43.04 41.41 2.39
CA GLU A 17 -42.85 42.29 3.56
C GLU A 17 -42.39 43.72 3.21
N GLY A 18 -42.29 44.09 1.92
CA GLY A 18 -41.91 45.44 1.48
C GLY A 18 -40.47 45.86 1.85
N ARG A 19 -39.59 44.92 2.15
CA ARG A 19 -38.25 45.17 2.70
C ARG A 19 -37.20 45.44 1.62
N CYS A 20 -36.20 46.26 1.94
CA CYS A 20 -35.08 46.55 1.06
C CYS A 20 -34.23 45.30 0.79
N PHE A 21 -34.07 44.88 -0.47
CA PHE A 21 -33.19 43.76 -0.82
C PHE A 21 -31.72 43.93 -0.40
N LEU A 22 -31.24 45.15 -0.13
CA LEU A 22 -29.84 45.45 0.16
C LEU A 22 -29.52 45.45 1.67
N CYS A 23 -30.43 45.95 2.51
CA CYS A 23 -30.23 46.04 3.96
C CYS A 23 -31.29 45.30 4.80
N CYS A 24 -32.31 44.70 4.17
CA CYS A 24 -33.43 43.96 4.77
C CYS A 24 -34.36 44.74 5.73
N TYR A 25 -34.16 46.05 5.88
CA TYR A 25 -35.07 46.94 6.61
C TYR A 25 -36.15 47.57 5.69
N THR A 26 -37.24 48.04 6.28
CA THR A 26 -38.36 48.71 5.59
C THR A 26 -38.11 50.21 5.33
N CYS A 27 -37.10 50.81 5.96
CA CYS A 27 -36.86 52.26 5.98
C CYS A 27 -36.36 52.87 4.65
N CYS A 28 -36.07 52.07 3.61
CA CYS A 28 -35.64 52.57 2.31
C CYS A 28 -35.82 51.54 1.18
N HIS A 29 -35.74 51.97 -0.09
CA HIS A 29 -35.74 51.07 -1.24
C HIS A 29 -34.35 50.90 -1.87
N VAL A 30 -34.13 49.75 -2.53
CA VAL A 30 -32.82 49.28 -3.00
C VAL A 30 -32.07 50.27 -3.90
N LYS A 31 -32.79 51.05 -4.72
CA LYS A 31 -32.22 52.08 -5.62
C LYS A 31 -31.66 53.30 -4.88
N LYS A 32 -32.21 53.65 -3.71
CA LYS A 32 -31.81 54.81 -2.88
C LYS A 32 -31.00 54.42 -1.62
N CYS A 33 -30.90 53.13 -1.30
CA CYS A 33 -30.16 52.63 -0.14
C CYS A 33 -28.64 52.76 -0.33
N LYS A 34 -27.97 53.39 0.65
CA LYS A 34 -26.51 53.66 0.68
C LYS A 34 -25.66 52.58 1.39
N LYS A 35 -26.24 51.48 1.88
CA LYS A 35 -25.47 50.35 2.44
C LYS A 35 -24.70 49.60 1.33
N GLU A 36 -23.65 48.89 1.74
CA GLU A 36 -22.74 48.18 0.86
C GLU A 36 -23.39 47.03 0.08
N VAL A 37 -22.82 46.72 -1.09
CA VAL A 37 -23.30 45.70 -2.03
C VAL A 37 -22.89 44.28 -1.65
N CYS A 38 -23.57 43.28 -2.22
CA CYS A 38 -23.31 41.85 -2.00
C CYS A 38 -21.81 41.54 -2.07
N SER A 39 -21.18 41.13 -0.97
CA SER A 39 -19.72 41.00 -0.95
C SER A 39 -19.18 39.97 -1.96
N TYR A 40 -20.00 38.97 -2.32
CA TYR A 40 -19.69 37.88 -3.24
C TYR A 40 -19.83 38.26 -4.73
N CYS A 41 -20.96 38.86 -5.15
CA CYS A 41 -21.21 39.18 -6.57
C CYS A 41 -21.27 40.68 -6.90
N LYS A 42 -21.01 41.55 -5.92
CA LYS A 42 -21.04 43.03 -5.96
C LYS A 42 -22.37 43.67 -6.43
N GLY A 43 -23.44 42.89 -6.59
CA GLY A 43 -24.78 43.40 -6.93
C GLY A 43 -25.48 44.06 -5.73
N ARG A 44 -26.44 44.97 -6.01
CA ARG A 44 -27.25 45.67 -4.97
C ARG A 44 -28.31 44.75 -4.32
N HIS A 45 -27.85 43.76 -3.58
CA HIS A 45 -28.65 42.91 -2.69
C HIS A 45 -27.79 42.39 -1.51
N ALA A 46 -28.42 41.89 -0.45
CA ALA A 46 -27.72 41.25 0.67
C ALA A 46 -27.17 39.86 0.27
N ARG A 47 -26.00 39.46 0.78
CA ARG A 47 -25.32 38.21 0.37
C ARG A 47 -26.19 36.95 0.50
N ALA A 48 -27.06 36.90 1.50
CA ALA A 48 -27.97 35.77 1.76
C ALA A 48 -29.02 35.53 0.66
N ILE A 49 -29.16 36.43 -0.33
CA ILE A 49 -30.08 36.29 -1.48
C ILE A 49 -29.36 36.30 -2.84
N CYS A 50 -28.15 35.74 -2.91
CA CYS A 50 -27.33 35.69 -4.12
C CYS A 50 -27.36 34.31 -4.81
N PHE A 51 -28.17 34.15 -5.86
CA PHE A 51 -28.30 32.89 -6.63
C PHE A 51 -26.96 32.34 -7.16
N LYS A 52 -26.01 33.22 -7.51
CA LYS A 52 -24.67 32.80 -7.98
C LYS A 52 -23.89 31.99 -6.93
N LEU A 53 -24.17 32.19 -5.64
CA LEU A 53 -23.54 31.44 -4.55
C LEU A 53 -24.20 30.07 -4.37
N GLU A 54 -25.52 29.99 -4.55
CA GLU A 54 -26.34 28.78 -4.37
C GLU A 54 -26.10 27.75 -5.49
N ASN A 55 -26.01 28.20 -6.76
CA ASN A 55 -25.75 27.30 -7.89
C ASN A 55 -24.30 26.79 -7.94
N SER A 56 -23.35 27.49 -7.33
CA SER A 56 -21.93 27.09 -7.28
C SER A 56 -21.67 25.88 -6.40
N LEU A 57 -22.66 25.42 -5.61
CA LEU A 57 -22.53 24.32 -4.65
C LEU A 57 -23.12 22.99 -5.16
N LYS A 58 -23.49 22.89 -6.45
CA LYS A 58 -24.37 21.82 -6.97
C LYS A 58 -23.85 21.06 -8.21
N GLN A 59 -22.59 21.18 -8.62
CA GLN A 59 -22.12 20.68 -9.94
C GLN A 59 -20.90 19.72 -9.93
N ASN A 60 -20.42 19.24 -8.78
CA ASN A 60 -19.18 18.42 -8.70
C ASN A 60 -19.45 16.90 -8.62
N SER A 61 -19.94 16.26 -9.69
CA SER A 61 -20.15 14.79 -9.71
C SER A 61 -20.25 14.18 -11.12
N HIS A 62 -19.51 13.09 -11.38
CA HIS A 62 -19.54 12.18 -12.57
C HIS A 62 -18.87 12.70 -13.88
N ILE A 63 -18.26 11.90 -14.80
CA ILE A 63 -17.69 10.51 -14.82
C ILE A 63 -16.75 10.31 -16.06
N ASP A 64 -16.12 9.13 -16.16
CA ASP A 64 -15.27 8.52 -17.21
C ASP A 64 -15.89 8.39 -18.66
N LEU A 65 -15.26 8.04 -19.82
CA LEU A 65 -14.08 7.24 -20.32
C LEU A 65 -14.17 5.74 -21.21
N GLU A 66 -13.37 6.37 -22.25
CA GLU A 66 -12.84 6.26 -23.68
C GLU A 66 -13.87 6.28 -24.87
N LYS A 67 -13.80 5.66 -26.08
CA LYS A 67 -12.87 4.73 -26.79
C LYS A 67 -13.05 4.72 -28.34
N GLY A 68 -11.98 4.49 -29.12
CA GLY A 68 -12.03 3.97 -30.52
C GLY A 68 -11.58 4.89 -31.69
N LYS A 69 -11.09 4.32 -32.81
CA LYS A 69 -10.61 5.04 -34.03
C LYS A 69 -11.01 4.35 -35.34
N VAL A 70 -11.47 5.14 -36.32
CA VAL A 70 -11.59 4.79 -37.76
C VAL A 70 -11.38 6.06 -38.60
N ASP A 71 -10.61 5.99 -39.69
CA ASP A 71 -10.42 7.08 -40.67
C ASP A 71 -11.29 6.86 -41.92
N VAL A 72 -12.20 7.78 -42.26
CA VAL A 72 -12.91 7.84 -43.56
C VAL A 72 -13.13 9.30 -43.98
N LYS A 73 -12.76 9.66 -45.21
CA LYS A 73 -12.99 11.00 -45.80
C LYS A 73 -14.37 11.11 -46.49
N PRO A 74 -14.91 12.34 -46.69
CA PRO A 74 -16.35 12.58 -46.58
C PRO A 74 -17.18 12.32 -47.85
N THR A 75 -18.50 12.19 -47.66
CA THR A 75 -19.50 12.46 -48.71
C THR A 75 -20.73 13.07 -48.07
N SER A 76 -21.28 14.13 -48.67
CA SER A 76 -22.42 14.90 -48.16
C SER A 76 -23.75 14.44 -48.76
N SER A 77 -24.79 14.24 -47.93
CA SER A 77 -26.19 14.64 -48.23
C SER A 77 -27.18 14.40 -47.07
N ASN A 78 -27.60 15.51 -46.46
CA ASN A 78 -28.94 15.82 -45.93
C ASN A 78 -29.72 14.91 -44.94
N SER A 79 -30.12 15.58 -43.85
CA SER A 79 -31.36 15.38 -43.05
C SER A 79 -31.37 14.22 -42.03
N VAL A 80 -31.91 14.35 -40.80
CA VAL A 80 -32.66 15.46 -40.14
C VAL A 80 -32.13 15.64 -38.69
N LEU A 81 -32.43 16.78 -38.04
CA LEU A 81 -32.25 17.09 -36.59
C LEU A 81 -30.79 17.19 -36.09
N HIS A 82 -30.19 18.37 -36.24
CA HIS A 82 -28.87 18.69 -35.69
C HIS A 82 -28.90 18.92 -34.16
N ASN A 83 -28.23 18.04 -33.42
CA ASN A 83 -27.73 18.31 -32.08
C ASN A 83 -26.23 17.96 -32.05
N ARG A 84 -25.40 18.88 -32.56
CA ARG A 84 -23.92 18.78 -32.61
C ARG A 84 -23.33 20.08 -32.05
N GLY A 85 -22.36 19.98 -31.16
CA GLY A 85 -21.56 21.11 -30.67
C GLY A 85 -20.36 20.59 -29.88
N GLY A 86 -19.17 21.05 -30.25
CA GLY A 86 -17.89 20.56 -29.76
C GLY A 86 -17.44 21.15 -28.42
N VAL A 87 -16.19 20.86 -28.07
CA VAL A 87 -15.55 21.33 -26.82
C VAL A 87 -14.15 21.83 -27.13
N LEU A 88 -13.86 23.07 -26.74
CA LEU A 88 -12.51 23.61 -26.71
C LEU A 88 -11.78 23.03 -25.48
N LEU A 89 -10.60 22.46 -25.71
CA LEU A 89 -9.72 21.95 -24.65
C LEU A 89 -8.76 23.05 -24.18
N GLN A 90 -8.34 23.01 -22.91
CA GLN A 90 -7.45 24.02 -22.33
C GLN A 90 -6.05 23.93 -22.94
N CYS A 91 -5.78 24.69 -24.00
CA CYS A 91 -4.49 24.71 -24.69
C CYS A 91 -3.82 26.08 -24.61
N VAL A 92 -2.48 26.07 -24.60
CA VAL A 92 -1.60 27.22 -24.86
C VAL A 92 -0.52 26.80 -25.85
N LYS A 93 0.21 27.79 -26.36
CA LYS A 93 1.42 27.64 -27.17
C LYS A 93 2.57 28.21 -26.35
N ALA A 94 3.66 27.47 -26.21
CA ALA A 94 4.82 27.89 -25.42
C ALA A 94 6.11 27.47 -26.11
N GLU A 95 7.19 28.24 -25.91
CA GLU A 95 8.51 27.88 -26.41
C GLU A 95 9.17 26.89 -25.44
N VAL A 96 9.47 25.68 -25.91
CA VAL A 96 10.31 24.74 -25.16
C VAL A 96 11.78 25.03 -25.47
N ILE A 97 12.58 25.22 -24.42
CA ILE A 97 14.03 25.42 -24.52
C ILE A 97 14.76 24.10 -24.23
N GLY A 98 15.41 23.53 -25.25
CA GLY A 98 16.33 22.40 -25.08
C GLY A 98 17.80 22.81 -25.11
N HIS A 99 18.70 21.82 -25.13
CA HIS A 99 20.15 22.06 -25.21
C HIS A 99 20.66 22.26 -26.65
N ILE A 100 19.90 21.85 -27.66
CA ILE A 100 20.27 21.95 -29.09
C ILE A 100 19.56 23.13 -29.74
N SER A 101 18.27 23.32 -29.45
CA SER A 101 17.42 24.37 -30.01
C SER A 101 16.20 24.64 -29.11
N SER A 102 15.45 25.70 -29.42
CA SER A 102 14.11 25.94 -28.90
C SER A 102 13.08 25.95 -30.03
N ASP A 103 11.80 25.76 -29.68
CA ASP A 103 10.70 25.53 -30.64
C ASP A 103 9.34 25.85 -29.98
N GLU A 104 8.41 26.44 -30.74
CA GLU A 104 7.07 26.79 -30.24
C GLU A 104 6.11 25.61 -30.41
N ILE A 105 5.56 25.10 -29.31
CA ILE A 105 4.67 23.92 -29.33
C ILE A 105 3.33 24.16 -28.63
N PHE A 106 2.30 23.44 -29.08
CA PHE A 106 1.02 23.37 -28.38
C PHE A 106 1.11 22.46 -27.15
N CYS A 107 0.70 23.01 -26.01
CA CYS A 107 0.68 22.41 -24.68
C CYS A 107 -0.77 22.27 -24.21
N LEU A 108 -1.26 21.02 -24.13
CA LEU A 108 -2.55 20.71 -23.53
C LEU A 108 -2.42 20.69 -22.01
N PHE A 109 -3.32 21.38 -21.31
CA PHE A 109 -3.50 21.28 -19.86
C PHE A 109 -4.62 20.28 -19.56
N ASP A 110 -4.28 19.13 -18.99
CA ASP A 110 -5.21 18.04 -18.72
C ASP A 110 -5.08 17.57 -17.27
N ASN A 111 -5.96 18.08 -16.40
CA ASN A 111 -6.01 17.68 -15.00
C ASN A 111 -6.56 16.25 -14.77
N GLY A 112 -7.01 15.55 -15.82
CA GLY A 112 -7.39 14.14 -15.77
C GLY A 112 -6.21 13.18 -15.91
N SER A 113 -5.09 13.63 -16.49
CA SER A 113 -3.83 12.88 -16.48
C SER A 113 -3.12 13.02 -15.14
N GLU A 114 -2.61 11.91 -14.58
CA GLU A 114 -1.79 11.93 -13.36
C GLU A 114 -0.41 12.59 -13.61
N LYS A 115 0.12 12.44 -14.83
CA LYS A 115 1.51 12.80 -15.20
C LYS A 115 1.57 13.70 -16.43
N SER A 116 2.65 14.47 -16.55
CA SER A 116 2.99 15.27 -17.73
C SER A 116 3.77 14.45 -18.77
N PHE A 117 3.49 14.67 -20.06
CA PHE A 117 4.01 13.90 -21.20
C PHE A 117 4.50 14.79 -22.33
N ILE A 118 5.62 14.44 -22.96
CA ILE A 118 6.15 15.15 -24.13
C ILE A 118 6.42 14.19 -25.29
N LYS A 119 6.15 14.63 -26.52
CA LYS A 119 6.44 13.82 -27.70
C LYS A 119 7.94 13.58 -27.85
N LYS A 120 8.30 12.31 -28.02
CA LYS A 120 9.69 11.82 -28.06
C LYS A 120 10.48 12.36 -29.26
N ASN A 121 9.82 12.69 -30.37
CA ASN A 121 10.44 13.38 -31.51
C ASN A 121 10.84 14.83 -31.14
N VAL A 122 10.00 15.57 -30.42
CA VAL A 122 10.32 16.92 -29.89
C VAL A 122 11.43 16.85 -28.85
N SER A 123 11.34 15.93 -27.88
CA SER A 123 12.40 15.72 -26.87
C SER A 123 13.79 15.50 -27.52
N ARG A 124 13.84 14.67 -28.57
CA ARG A 124 15.06 14.42 -29.35
C ARG A 124 15.49 15.61 -30.21
N ARG A 125 14.55 16.33 -30.86
CA ARG A 125 14.83 17.49 -31.73
C ARG A 125 15.48 18.64 -30.96
N LEU A 126 14.97 18.92 -29.76
CA LEU A 126 15.45 20.02 -28.92
C LEU A 126 16.63 19.60 -28.04
N GLY A 127 16.85 18.30 -27.86
CA GLY A 127 17.88 17.76 -26.98
C GLY A 127 17.56 18.03 -25.51
N LEU A 128 16.41 17.55 -25.04
CA LEU A 128 16.00 17.71 -23.64
C LEU A 128 16.82 16.83 -22.71
N LYS A 129 17.12 17.35 -21.52
CA LYS A 129 17.92 16.67 -20.51
C LYS A 129 17.13 15.53 -19.90
N LYS A 130 17.62 14.30 -20.06
CA LYS A 130 17.09 13.12 -19.35
C LYS A 130 17.45 13.19 -17.87
N VAL A 131 16.44 13.05 -17.01
CA VAL A 131 16.55 13.08 -15.54
C VAL A 131 16.21 11.73 -14.89
N GLY A 132 15.66 10.78 -15.65
CA GLY A 132 15.42 9.41 -15.17
C GLY A 132 14.59 8.57 -16.14
N SER A 133 13.87 7.59 -15.61
CA SER A 133 12.85 6.81 -16.31
C SER A 133 11.78 6.32 -15.33
N GLU A 134 10.53 6.25 -15.79
CA GLU A 134 9.38 5.80 -14.99
C GLU A 134 8.63 4.68 -15.73
N ARG A 135 8.04 3.74 -14.98
CA ARG A 135 7.22 2.63 -15.50
C ARG A 135 5.75 3.00 -15.40
N LEU A 136 5.04 3.01 -16.53
CA LEU A 136 3.65 3.43 -16.61
C LEU A 136 2.69 2.29 -16.90
N ASN A 137 1.46 2.41 -16.40
CA ASN A 137 0.32 1.59 -16.75
C ASN A 137 -0.73 2.44 -17.48
N ILE A 138 -0.77 2.36 -18.80
CA ILE A 138 -1.73 3.12 -19.60
C ILE A 138 -3.08 2.35 -19.61
N PHE A 139 -4.06 2.87 -18.88
CA PHE A 139 -5.40 2.29 -18.76
C PHE A 139 -6.34 2.87 -19.83
N SER A 140 -6.27 2.30 -21.04
CA SER A 140 -7.27 2.58 -22.08
C SER A 140 -8.64 2.06 -21.59
N PHE A 141 -9.62 2.92 -21.29
CA PHE A 141 -10.78 2.51 -20.47
C PHE A 141 -11.70 1.49 -21.14
N GLY A 142 -12.62 0.91 -20.38
CA GLY A 142 -13.30 -0.34 -20.73
C GLY A 142 -12.39 -1.58 -20.63
N CYS A 143 -11.07 -1.44 -20.86
CA CYS A 143 -10.09 -2.47 -20.55
C CYS A 143 -9.68 -2.39 -19.07
N LYS A 144 -9.81 -3.52 -18.36
CA LYS A 144 -9.30 -3.68 -16.98
C LYS A 144 -7.79 -3.99 -16.93
N THR A 145 -7.15 -4.12 -18.09
CA THR A 145 -5.73 -4.48 -18.26
C THR A 145 -4.95 -3.29 -18.81
N PRO A 146 -3.92 -2.79 -18.09
CA PRO A 146 -3.12 -1.66 -18.58
C PRO A 146 -2.07 -2.09 -19.61
N LYS A 147 -1.80 -1.22 -20.58
CA LYS A 147 -0.59 -1.34 -21.41
C LYS A 147 0.61 -0.83 -20.60
N LYS A 148 1.47 -1.75 -20.17
CA LYS A 148 2.69 -1.42 -19.41
C LYS A 148 3.78 -0.87 -20.35
N GLN A 149 4.38 0.27 -20.01
CA GLN A 149 5.42 0.91 -20.83
C GLN A 149 6.41 1.71 -19.96
N THR A 150 7.72 1.47 -20.12
CA THR A 150 8.76 2.30 -19.49
C THR A 150 9.09 3.50 -20.37
N CYS A 151 9.06 4.71 -19.81
CA CYS A 151 9.34 5.96 -20.52
C CYS A 151 10.55 6.67 -19.89
N SER A 152 11.35 7.39 -20.68
CA SER A 152 12.37 8.29 -20.13
C SER A 152 11.70 9.54 -19.53
N LYS A 153 12.21 10.02 -18.40
CA LYS A 153 11.79 11.28 -17.78
C LYS A 153 12.77 12.38 -18.20
N VAL A 154 12.25 13.53 -18.63
CA VAL A 154 13.03 14.68 -19.13
C VAL A 154 12.65 15.97 -18.43
N GLU A 155 13.63 16.85 -18.25
CA GLU A 155 13.44 18.23 -17.81
C GLU A 155 12.95 19.07 -19.01
N VAL A 156 11.79 19.71 -18.88
CA VAL A 156 11.18 20.57 -19.91
C VAL A 156 11.16 22.00 -19.40
N ARG A 157 11.83 22.91 -20.12
CA ARG A 157 11.87 24.34 -19.80
C ARG A 157 10.92 25.09 -20.73
N LEU A 158 9.89 25.69 -20.17
CA LEU A 158 8.78 26.32 -20.88
C LEU A 158 8.89 27.84 -20.71
N ARG A 159 9.13 28.56 -21.81
CA ARG A 159 9.07 30.02 -21.84
C ARG A 159 7.68 30.48 -22.29
N ASN A 160 7.09 31.37 -21.50
CA ASN A 160 5.90 32.13 -21.86
C ASN A 160 6.28 33.13 -22.97
N ILE A 161 5.67 32.99 -24.15
CA ILE A 161 6.01 33.80 -25.33
C ILE A 161 5.55 35.27 -25.21
N LEU A 162 4.67 35.60 -24.26
CA LEU A 162 4.08 36.93 -24.10
C LEU A 162 4.87 37.82 -23.10
N ASN A 163 5.56 37.23 -22.14
CA ASN A 163 6.33 37.97 -21.11
C ASN A 163 7.77 37.48 -20.89
N GLY A 164 8.18 36.35 -21.49
CA GLY A 164 9.53 35.80 -21.38
C GLY A 164 9.82 35.01 -20.09
N GLU A 165 8.86 34.87 -19.17
CA GLU A 165 9.05 34.08 -17.95
C GLU A 165 9.25 32.59 -18.27
N VAL A 166 10.16 31.94 -17.55
CA VAL A 166 10.52 30.52 -17.78
C VAL A 166 10.11 29.70 -16.56
N THR A 167 9.28 28.68 -16.78
CA THR A 167 8.97 27.65 -15.77
C THR A 167 9.63 26.33 -16.18
N VAL A 168 10.01 25.50 -15.21
CA VAL A 168 10.61 24.18 -15.46
C VAL A 168 9.69 23.11 -14.88
N ILE A 169 9.37 22.11 -15.69
CA ILE A 169 8.62 20.91 -15.29
C ILE A 169 9.41 19.65 -15.67
N GLU A 170 8.93 18.49 -15.21
CA GLU A 170 9.38 17.21 -15.71
C GLU A 170 8.27 16.56 -16.55
N ALA A 171 8.64 15.84 -17.62
CA ALA A 171 7.68 15.12 -18.44
C ALA A 171 8.22 13.75 -18.87
N LEU A 172 7.33 12.83 -19.20
CA LEU A 172 7.66 11.49 -19.69
C LEU A 172 7.62 11.42 -21.22
N GLU A 173 8.68 10.87 -21.84
CA GLU A 173 8.79 10.69 -23.29
C GLU A 173 7.80 9.64 -23.80
N ILE A 174 6.82 10.07 -24.60
CA ILE A 174 5.88 9.18 -25.29
C ILE A 174 5.96 9.36 -26.82
N GLU A 175 5.72 8.30 -27.60
CA GLU A 175 5.81 8.37 -29.07
C GLU A 175 4.71 9.26 -29.68
N GLU A 176 3.53 9.28 -29.06
CA GLU A 176 2.33 9.98 -29.53
C GLU A 176 1.51 10.42 -28.31
N ILE A 177 0.93 11.63 -28.34
CA ILE A 177 0.05 12.15 -27.27
C ILE A 177 -1.41 12.03 -27.71
N SER A 178 -1.76 12.70 -28.81
CA SER A 178 -3.06 12.58 -29.45
C SER A 178 -2.94 12.73 -30.96
N LYS A 179 -3.87 12.10 -31.68
CA LYS A 179 -4.10 12.32 -33.12
C LYS A 179 -5.29 13.24 -33.40
N ALA A 180 -5.94 13.76 -32.36
CA ALA A 180 -6.98 14.77 -32.53
C ALA A 180 -6.33 16.12 -32.84
N THR A 181 -6.79 16.79 -33.90
CA THR A 181 -6.52 18.22 -34.12
C THR A 181 -7.30 19.04 -33.10
N LEU A 182 -6.69 20.12 -32.61
CA LEU A 182 -7.38 21.05 -31.71
C LEU A 182 -8.44 21.86 -32.46
N SER A 183 -9.64 21.94 -31.89
CA SER A 183 -10.60 22.99 -32.26
C SER A 183 -10.08 24.35 -31.77
N LEU A 184 -9.92 25.29 -32.70
CA LEU A 184 -9.61 26.69 -32.40
C LEU A 184 -10.92 27.49 -32.24
N PRO A 185 -10.98 28.48 -31.33
CA PRO A 185 -12.17 29.31 -31.17
C PRO A 185 -12.45 30.19 -32.39
N SER A 186 -13.72 30.31 -32.75
CA SER A 186 -14.22 31.27 -33.74
C SER A 186 -13.74 32.72 -33.55
N PRO A 187 -13.63 33.52 -34.65
CA PRO A 187 -13.19 34.91 -34.61
C PRO A 187 -14.00 35.82 -33.66
N ASP A 188 -15.28 35.54 -33.44
CA ASP A 188 -16.13 36.30 -32.52
C ASP A 188 -15.70 36.07 -31.06
N VAL A 189 -15.41 34.81 -30.69
CA VAL A 189 -14.90 34.44 -29.37
C VAL A 189 -13.47 34.97 -29.18
N TRP A 190 -12.65 34.95 -30.22
CA TRP A 190 -11.32 35.59 -30.22
C TRP A 190 -11.42 37.09 -29.88
N THR A 191 -12.29 37.80 -30.59
CA THR A 191 -12.53 39.23 -30.41
C THR A 191 -13.08 39.52 -29.01
N GLU A 192 -13.97 38.66 -28.47
CA GLU A 192 -14.46 38.76 -27.09
C GLU A 192 -13.34 38.59 -26.04
N MET A 193 -12.38 37.69 -26.29
CA MET A 193 -11.23 37.48 -25.41
C MET A 193 -10.26 38.67 -25.42
N GLU A 194 -9.87 39.16 -26.61
CA GLU A 194 -8.98 40.32 -26.73
C GLU A 194 -9.59 41.59 -26.11
N THR A 195 -10.88 41.84 -26.37
CA THR A 195 -11.63 42.98 -25.79
C THR A 195 -11.67 42.93 -24.26
N LYS A 196 -11.61 41.73 -23.66
CA LYS A 196 -11.56 41.51 -22.20
C LYS A 196 -10.13 41.40 -21.65
N GLY A 197 -9.10 41.54 -22.49
CA GLY A 197 -7.68 41.47 -22.12
C GLY A 197 -7.13 40.06 -21.92
N PHE A 198 -7.83 39.02 -22.35
CA PHE A 198 -7.39 37.62 -22.24
C PHE A 198 -6.60 37.22 -23.49
N ARG A 199 -5.34 37.66 -23.57
CA ARG A 199 -4.48 37.32 -24.72
C ARG A 199 -4.10 35.84 -24.71
N LEU A 200 -4.60 35.12 -25.72
CA LEU A 200 -4.12 33.79 -26.09
C LEU A 200 -2.68 33.88 -26.63
N THR A 201 -2.02 32.72 -26.72
CA THR A 201 -0.61 32.57 -27.14
C THR A 201 -0.46 32.02 -28.56
N PHE A 202 -1.55 31.87 -29.29
CA PHE A 202 -1.58 31.41 -30.68
C PHE A 202 -2.29 32.49 -31.52
N ASN A 203 -2.64 32.23 -32.78
CA ASN A 203 -3.37 33.20 -33.60
C ASN A 203 -4.54 32.56 -34.36
N CYS A 204 -5.62 33.31 -34.56
CA CYS A 204 -6.81 32.91 -35.31
C CYS A 204 -6.52 32.59 -36.80
N SER A 205 -5.30 32.90 -37.29
CA SER A 205 -4.82 32.57 -38.64
C SER A 205 -4.03 31.25 -38.75
N GLU A 206 -3.76 30.56 -37.64
CA GLU A 206 -3.13 29.24 -37.68
C GLU A 206 -4.16 28.17 -38.09
N SER A 207 -3.80 27.25 -38.99
CA SER A 207 -4.73 26.20 -39.45
C SER A 207 -4.89 25.10 -38.39
N SER A 208 -6.09 24.53 -38.29
CA SER A 208 -6.36 23.40 -37.38
C SER A 208 -5.51 22.16 -37.70
N GLU A 209 -5.10 21.99 -38.96
CA GLU A 209 -4.16 20.94 -39.40
C GLU A 209 -2.74 21.11 -38.81
N ASN A 210 -2.35 22.33 -38.42
CA ASN A 210 -1.04 22.62 -37.80
C ASN A 210 -1.08 22.60 -36.25
N CYS A 211 -2.25 22.40 -35.63
CA CYS A 211 -2.43 22.51 -34.19
C CYS A 211 -2.20 21.17 -33.45
N GLU A 212 -1.01 20.60 -33.62
CA GLU A 212 -0.61 19.29 -33.07
C GLU A 212 -0.12 19.41 -31.61
N ILE A 213 -0.84 18.79 -30.67
CA ILE A 213 -0.43 18.71 -29.26
C ILE A 213 0.89 17.94 -29.14
N SER A 214 1.90 18.59 -28.59
CA SER A 214 3.26 18.05 -28.44
C SER A 214 3.74 17.96 -26.98
N LEU A 215 3.06 18.66 -26.07
CA LEU A 215 3.18 18.50 -24.62
C LEU A 215 1.78 18.35 -24.00
N LEU A 216 1.64 17.46 -23.03
CA LEU A 216 0.50 17.37 -22.12
C LEU A 216 1.01 17.66 -20.71
N ILE A 217 0.32 18.56 -20.01
CA ILE A 217 0.60 18.96 -18.63
C ILE A 217 -0.48 18.32 -17.75
N GLY A 218 -0.07 17.29 -16.99
CA GLY A 218 -0.92 16.54 -16.07
C GLY A 218 -1.10 17.21 -14.72
N SER A 219 -1.87 16.60 -13.83
CA SER A 219 -2.11 17.10 -12.46
C SER A 219 -0.84 17.25 -11.62
N ASP A 220 0.27 16.62 -11.99
CA ASP A 220 1.60 16.82 -11.40
C ASP A 220 2.13 18.26 -11.55
N PHE A 221 1.78 18.97 -12.62
CA PHE A 221 2.17 20.38 -12.84
C PHE A 221 1.00 21.33 -13.18
N TYR A 222 -0.21 20.82 -13.47
CA TYR A 222 -1.39 21.63 -13.83
C TYR A 222 -1.71 22.69 -12.75
N TRP A 223 -1.70 22.31 -11.47
CA TRP A 223 -2.12 23.17 -10.36
C TRP A 223 -1.07 24.19 -9.91
N SER A 224 0.21 23.96 -10.21
CA SER A 224 1.27 24.95 -9.99
C SER A 224 1.35 25.96 -11.15
N LEU A 225 1.04 25.52 -12.37
CA LEU A 225 1.04 26.34 -13.58
C LEU A 225 -0.25 27.14 -13.82
N THR A 226 -1.38 26.81 -13.18
CA THR A 226 -2.65 27.54 -13.37
C THR A 226 -2.89 28.55 -12.24
N HIS A 227 -3.42 29.74 -12.58
CA HIS A 227 -3.45 30.88 -11.64
C HIS A 227 -4.86 31.48 -11.43
N ARG A 228 -5.55 31.89 -12.50
CA ARG A 228 -6.85 32.58 -12.42
C ARG A 228 -7.85 32.03 -13.43
N ILE A 229 -8.94 31.44 -12.93
CA ILE A 229 -10.05 30.94 -13.73
C ILE A 229 -11.17 31.99 -13.78
N LYS A 230 -11.70 32.29 -14.98
CA LYS A 230 -12.84 33.21 -15.18
C LYS A 230 -13.79 32.61 -16.23
N ARG A 231 -15.11 32.63 -15.99
CA ARG A 231 -16.08 32.27 -17.04
C ARG A 231 -16.18 33.42 -18.06
N LEU A 232 -16.03 33.11 -19.34
CA LEU A 232 -16.12 34.08 -20.44
C LEU A 232 -17.60 34.39 -20.72
N ASN A 233 -18.40 33.33 -20.87
CA ASN A 233 -19.84 33.34 -21.10
C ASN A 233 -20.52 32.15 -20.36
N SER A 234 -21.62 31.61 -20.87
CA SER A 234 -22.35 30.48 -20.26
C SER A 234 -21.71 29.10 -20.45
N SER A 235 -20.93 28.90 -21.50
CA SER A 235 -20.33 27.60 -21.86
C SER A 235 -18.81 27.60 -21.89
N LEU A 236 -18.17 28.77 -22.03
CA LEU A 236 -16.73 28.94 -22.13
C LEU A 236 -16.09 29.55 -20.87
N VAL A 237 -14.87 29.11 -20.58
CA VAL A 237 -14.05 29.47 -19.42
C VAL A 237 -12.63 29.78 -19.88
N VAL A 238 -12.09 30.91 -19.45
CA VAL A 238 -10.68 31.25 -19.64
C VAL A 238 -9.87 30.90 -18.39
N VAL A 239 -8.68 30.35 -18.57
CA VAL A 239 -7.76 29.97 -17.51
C VAL A 239 -6.40 30.63 -17.76
N GLU A 240 -5.91 31.35 -16.77
CA GLU A 240 -4.58 31.96 -16.82
C GLU A 240 -3.50 30.91 -16.54
N THR A 241 -2.74 30.64 -17.60
CA THR A 241 -1.43 29.97 -17.61
C THR A 241 -0.36 30.75 -16.83
N SER A 242 0.66 30.13 -16.26
CA SER A 242 2.01 30.74 -16.21
C SER A 242 2.56 30.98 -17.62
N LEU A 243 2.00 30.32 -18.63
CA LEU A 243 2.41 30.38 -20.04
C LEU A 243 1.58 31.37 -20.89
N GLY A 244 0.49 31.93 -20.36
CA GLY A 244 -0.45 32.82 -21.08
C GLY A 244 -1.92 32.42 -20.88
N TRP A 245 -2.89 33.18 -21.39
CA TRP A 245 -4.30 32.77 -21.25
C TRP A 245 -4.63 31.59 -22.16
N SER A 246 -5.51 30.72 -21.67
CA SER A 246 -6.11 29.60 -22.40
C SER A 246 -7.64 29.69 -22.33
N LEU A 247 -8.33 28.98 -23.21
CA LEU A 247 -9.77 28.91 -23.31
C LEU A 247 -10.21 27.44 -23.32
N GLN A 248 -11.31 27.12 -22.62
CA GLN A 248 -11.92 25.80 -22.65
C GLN A 248 -13.44 25.85 -22.46
N GLY A 249 -14.13 24.77 -22.82
CA GLY A 249 -15.57 24.59 -22.62
C GLY A 249 -16.35 24.35 -23.92
N LYS A 250 -17.68 24.25 -23.82
CA LYS A 250 -18.52 23.90 -24.97
C LYS A 250 -18.65 25.05 -25.97
N CYS A 251 -18.42 24.76 -27.25
CA CYS A 251 -18.73 25.62 -28.39
C CYS A 251 -19.82 24.98 -29.29
N ASP A 252 -20.36 25.75 -30.23
CA ASP A 252 -21.34 25.27 -31.21
C ASP A 252 -20.70 24.85 -32.54
N GLU A 253 -19.35 24.84 -32.60
CA GLU A 253 -18.54 24.36 -33.72
C GLU A 253 -18.58 22.82 -33.81
N GLN A 254 -18.29 22.25 -34.99
CA GLN A 254 -18.19 20.80 -35.15
C GLN A 254 -16.76 20.33 -34.89
N SER A 255 -16.59 19.50 -33.85
CA SER A 255 -15.35 18.75 -33.58
C SER A 255 -15.50 17.30 -34.03
N ASP A 256 -14.72 16.87 -35.01
CA ASP A 256 -14.79 15.50 -35.58
C ASP A 256 -14.22 14.41 -34.65
N CYS A 257 -13.69 14.76 -33.48
CA CYS A 257 -13.08 13.84 -32.52
C CYS A 257 -13.49 14.16 -31.08
N THR A 258 -13.69 13.12 -30.27
CA THR A 258 -13.73 13.20 -28.80
C THR A 258 -12.64 12.30 -28.25
N SER A 259 -11.49 12.88 -27.90
CA SER A 259 -10.37 12.15 -27.27
C SER A 259 -10.50 12.17 -25.76
N VAL A 260 -10.23 11.04 -25.12
CA VAL A 260 -10.27 10.90 -23.65
C VAL A 260 -9.18 9.91 -23.24
N HIS A 261 -8.42 10.22 -22.17
CA HIS A 261 -7.27 9.42 -21.76
C HIS A 261 -7.24 9.22 -20.23
N LEU A 262 -6.92 8.00 -19.79
CA LEU A 262 -6.69 7.65 -18.39
C LEU A 262 -5.31 6.99 -18.29
N ILE A 263 -4.42 7.56 -17.48
CA ILE A 263 -3.06 7.06 -17.27
C ILE A 263 -2.78 7.11 -15.77
N HIS A 264 -2.41 5.96 -15.21
CA HIS A 264 -2.12 5.81 -13.78
C HIS A 264 -0.72 5.21 -13.59
N SER A 265 0.03 5.74 -12.63
CA SER A 265 1.30 5.16 -12.20
C SER A 265 1.09 4.27 -10.97
N GLU A 266 0.96 2.95 -11.17
CA GLU A 266 1.14 2.01 -10.05
C GLU A 266 2.63 1.96 -9.72
N GLU A 267 3.03 2.47 -8.55
CA GLU A 267 4.31 2.06 -7.97
C GLU A 267 4.29 0.56 -7.67
N GLU A 268 5.44 -0.11 -7.83
CA GLU A 268 5.57 -1.58 -7.73
C GLU A 268 5.24 -2.17 -6.34
N SER A 269 5.06 -1.29 -5.35
CA SER A 269 4.73 -1.51 -3.93
C SER A 269 3.63 -2.57 -3.70
N ILE A 270 2.36 -2.28 -4.00
CA ILE A 270 1.21 -3.06 -3.50
C ILE A 270 1.29 -4.56 -3.89
N SER A 271 1.70 -4.85 -5.12
CA SER A 271 1.79 -6.25 -5.60
C SER A 271 2.97 -7.02 -4.99
N ALA A 272 4.07 -6.34 -4.69
CA ALA A 272 5.22 -6.92 -4.00
C ALA A 272 4.93 -7.09 -2.51
N GLU A 273 4.24 -6.14 -1.90
CA GLU A 273 3.86 -6.15 -0.48
C GLU A 273 2.79 -7.20 -0.18
N LEU A 274 1.77 -7.37 -1.03
CA LEU A 274 0.79 -8.47 -0.91
C LEU A 274 1.45 -9.85 -1.06
N ARG A 275 2.34 -10.02 -2.05
CA ARG A 275 3.10 -11.28 -2.21
C ARG A 275 3.94 -11.57 -0.97
N ARG A 276 4.68 -10.57 -0.50
CA ARG A 276 5.55 -10.65 0.68
C ARG A 276 4.75 -10.93 1.95
N PHE A 277 3.56 -10.34 2.09
CA PHE A 277 2.62 -10.64 3.16
C PHE A 277 2.20 -12.11 3.15
N TRP A 278 1.75 -12.64 2.00
CA TRP A 278 1.40 -14.07 1.88
C TRP A 278 2.60 -15.02 2.05
N GLU A 279 3.80 -14.63 1.61
CA GLU A 279 5.04 -15.41 1.84
C GLU A 279 5.48 -15.39 3.31
N ILE A 280 5.13 -14.35 4.07
CA ILE A 280 5.33 -14.27 5.52
C ILE A 280 4.25 -15.05 6.29
N GLU A 281 2.97 -14.93 5.95
CA GLU A 281 1.88 -15.65 6.66
C GLU A 281 1.86 -17.15 6.34
N SER A 282 2.25 -17.57 5.13
CA SER A 282 2.44 -19.01 4.84
C SER A 282 3.71 -19.61 5.47
N LEU A 283 4.61 -18.80 6.02
CA LEU A 283 5.89 -19.19 6.63
C LEU A 283 6.80 -20.08 5.74
N GLY A 284 6.50 -20.18 4.44
CA GLY A 284 7.13 -21.12 3.52
C GLY A 284 6.70 -22.58 3.64
N ILE A 285 5.64 -22.89 4.41
CA ILE A 285 4.93 -24.16 4.42
C ILE A 285 3.99 -24.17 3.20
N ARG A 286 4.08 -25.20 2.36
CA ARG A 286 3.22 -25.37 1.17
C ARG A 286 2.75 -26.82 1.07
N ASP A 287 1.48 -27.02 0.74
CA ASP A 287 0.89 -28.38 0.64
C ASP A 287 1.54 -29.24 -0.45
N ASN A 288 2.16 -28.64 -1.47
CA ASN A 288 2.90 -29.34 -2.51
C ASN A 288 4.31 -29.82 -2.08
N ASP A 289 4.81 -29.41 -0.90
CA ASP A 289 6.10 -29.88 -0.37
C ASP A 289 5.94 -31.26 0.33
N SER A 290 5.05 -32.12 -0.19
CA SER A 290 4.53 -33.31 0.48
C SER A 290 5.34 -34.60 0.22
N VAL A 291 6.08 -35.04 1.24
CA VAL A 291 6.47 -36.45 1.49
C VAL A 291 7.24 -37.16 0.35
N SER A 292 8.11 -36.44 -0.34
CA SER A 292 9.25 -37.05 -1.05
C SER A 292 10.55 -36.48 -0.48
N PHE A 293 11.11 -37.15 0.54
CA PHE A 293 12.43 -36.82 1.08
C PHE A 293 13.46 -36.89 -0.05
N GLY A 294 14.07 -35.76 -0.39
CA GLY A 294 15.23 -35.74 -1.28
C GLY A 294 16.50 -36.13 -0.51
N ASN A 295 17.54 -36.56 -1.22
CA ASN A 295 18.81 -36.96 -0.60
C ASN A 295 19.43 -35.86 0.30
N GLY A 296 19.13 -34.58 0.04
CA GLY A 296 19.54 -33.46 0.90
C GLY A 296 18.71 -33.25 2.16
N ASP A 297 17.48 -33.78 2.23
CA ASP A 297 16.64 -33.68 3.43
C ASP A 297 17.15 -34.61 4.54
N GLU A 298 17.61 -35.82 4.17
CA GLU A 298 18.26 -36.75 5.11
C GLU A 298 19.58 -36.18 5.65
N GLU A 299 20.36 -35.48 4.81
CA GLU A 299 21.58 -34.79 5.22
C GLU A 299 21.29 -33.66 6.21
N ILE A 300 20.28 -32.82 5.93
CA ILE A 300 19.85 -31.72 6.81
C ILE A 300 19.30 -32.25 8.15
N LEU A 301 18.56 -33.36 8.15
CA LEU A 301 18.06 -34.01 9.38
C LEU A 301 19.20 -34.64 10.19
N SER A 302 20.17 -35.28 9.51
CA SER A 302 21.37 -35.85 10.12
C SER A 302 22.22 -34.77 10.79
N GLU A 303 22.48 -33.65 10.11
CA GLU A 303 23.25 -32.53 10.66
C GLU A 303 22.50 -31.77 11.76
N PHE A 304 21.15 -31.76 11.72
CA PHE A 304 20.34 -31.27 12.83
C PHE A 304 20.51 -32.14 14.08
N ASP A 305 20.26 -33.46 14.01
CA ASP A 305 20.38 -34.36 15.18
C ASP A 305 21.84 -34.46 15.70
N LYS A 306 22.86 -34.11 14.88
CA LYS A 306 24.27 -33.94 15.30
C LYS A 306 24.57 -32.62 16.01
N SER A 307 23.96 -31.50 15.58
CA SER A 307 24.32 -30.15 16.05
C SER A 307 23.36 -29.57 17.10
N VAL A 308 22.17 -30.14 17.26
CA VAL A 308 21.23 -29.76 18.32
C VAL A 308 21.77 -30.11 19.69
N CYS A 309 21.79 -29.13 20.60
CA CYS A 309 22.18 -29.31 21.99
C CYS A 309 21.24 -28.57 22.94
N PHE A 310 21.22 -28.95 24.22
CA PHE A 310 20.43 -28.29 25.25
C PHE A 310 21.38 -27.66 26.27
N VAL A 311 21.34 -26.33 26.37
CA VAL A 311 22.29 -25.49 27.13
C VAL A 311 21.51 -24.40 27.85
N ASP A 312 21.79 -24.16 29.12
CA ASP A 312 21.17 -23.11 29.94
C ASP A 312 19.63 -23.09 29.89
N GLY A 313 19.02 -24.28 29.88
CA GLY A 313 17.58 -24.49 29.82
C GLY A 313 16.94 -24.35 28.43
N ARG A 314 17.75 -24.17 27.37
CA ARG A 314 17.28 -23.90 26.00
C ARG A 314 17.89 -24.84 24.98
N TYR A 315 17.16 -25.13 23.92
CA TYR A 315 17.73 -25.79 22.74
C TYR A 315 18.51 -24.79 21.89
N ARG A 316 19.71 -25.17 21.44
CA ARG A 316 20.54 -24.43 20.48
C ARG A 316 20.67 -25.24 19.19
N VAL A 317 20.49 -24.58 18.05
CA VAL A 317 20.45 -25.20 16.72
C VAL A 317 21.25 -24.42 15.68
N SER A 318 21.76 -25.12 14.67
CA SER A 318 22.31 -24.49 13.45
C SER A 318 21.20 -24.22 12.43
N LEU A 319 21.41 -23.27 11.51
CA LEU A 319 20.57 -23.11 10.33
C LEU A 319 20.73 -24.32 9.39
N PRO A 320 19.69 -24.70 8.61
CA PRO A 320 19.76 -25.82 7.67
C PRO A 320 20.53 -25.42 6.40
N TRP A 321 21.85 -25.30 6.55
CA TRP A 321 22.78 -25.01 5.46
C TRP A 321 22.81 -26.15 4.45
N LYS A 322 22.66 -25.81 3.16
CA LYS A 322 22.93 -26.73 2.05
C LYS A 322 24.43 -26.69 1.72
N PRO A 323 25.05 -27.78 1.22
CA PRO A 323 26.47 -27.82 0.89
C PRO A 323 26.90 -26.63 0.00
N GLY A 324 27.94 -25.90 0.42
CA GLY A 324 28.45 -24.71 -0.29
C GLY A 324 27.60 -23.43 -0.15
N MET A 325 26.43 -23.48 0.50
CA MET A 325 25.55 -22.29 0.60
C MET A 325 26.15 -21.23 1.52
N ARG A 326 26.77 -21.60 2.64
CA ARG A 326 27.31 -20.65 3.63
C ARG A 326 28.37 -19.76 2.98
N GLU A 327 29.22 -20.37 2.16
CA GLU A 327 30.37 -19.79 1.46
C GLU A 327 29.96 -18.85 0.32
N VAL A 328 28.84 -19.14 -0.35
CA VAL A 328 28.34 -18.37 -1.51
C VAL A 328 27.32 -17.30 -1.11
N LEU A 329 26.73 -17.38 0.08
CA LEU A 329 25.71 -16.44 0.54
C LEU A 329 26.28 -15.03 0.76
N GLN A 330 25.94 -14.11 -0.16
CA GLN A 330 26.32 -12.70 -0.07
C GLN A 330 25.57 -11.95 1.03
N ASN A 331 26.18 -10.87 1.53
CA ASN A 331 25.76 -10.25 2.78
C ASN A 331 24.49 -9.38 2.72
N ASN A 332 23.94 -9.01 1.55
CA ASN A 332 22.72 -8.19 1.42
C ASN A 332 22.78 -6.80 2.13
N LYS A 333 23.98 -6.34 2.49
CA LYS A 333 24.21 -5.16 3.35
C LYS A 333 23.67 -3.88 2.73
N THR A 334 23.73 -3.74 1.41
CA THR A 334 23.28 -2.53 0.69
C THR A 334 21.76 -2.38 0.74
N VAL A 335 21.02 -3.48 0.53
CA VAL A 335 19.54 -3.49 0.54
C VAL A 335 19.02 -3.27 1.96
N ALA A 336 19.59 -3.97 2.95
CA ALA A 336 19.24 -3.79 4.36
C ALA A 336 19.50 -2.35 4.83
N ARG A 337 20.65 -1.76 4.46
CA ARG A 337 20.97 -0.36 4.80
C ARG A 337 20.01 0.62 4.12
N LYS A 338 19.77 0.52 2.81
CA LYS A 338 18.85 1.42 2.07
C LYS A 338 17.43 1.39 2.65
N ARG A 339 16.92 0.20 3.00
CA ARG A 339 15.60 0.05 3.65
C ARG A 339 15.59 0.63 5.06
N PHE A 340 16.64 0.41 5.86
CA PHE A 340 16.75 1.02 7.20
C PHE A 340 16.85 2.56 7.16
N GLU A 341 17.59 3.13 6.21
CA GLU A 341 17.62 4.58 6.00
C GLU A 341 16.24 5.15 5.62
N GLY A 342 15.43 4.39 4.87
CA GLY A 342 14.02 4.72 4.63
C GLY A 342 13.18 4.70 5.91
N LEU A 343 13.37 3.70 6.76
CA LEU A 343 12.72 3.59 8.07
C LEU A 343 13.11 4.74 9.01
N VAL A 344 14.38 5.15 9.03
CA VAL A 344 14.87 6.31 9.79
C VAL A 344 14.25 7.63 9.29
N ARG A 345 14.03 7.79 7.98
CA ARG A 345 13.27 8.95 7.45
C ARG A 345 11.83 8.95 7.96
N ARG A 346 11.17 7.79 8.02
CA ARG A 346 9.82 7.64 8.60
C ARG A 346 9.83 7.98 10.09
N PHE A 347 10.76 7.45 10.89
CA PHE A 347 10.90 7.78 12.32
C PHE A 347 11.13 9.28 12.61
N LYS A 348 11.71 10.04 11.67
CA LYS A 348 11.84 11.51 11.79
C LYS A 348 10.54 12.28 11.52
N CYS A 349 9.58 11.66 10.84
CA CYS A 349 8.24 12.22 10.59
C CYS A 349 7.19 11.70 11.60
N ASP A 350 7.43 10.51 12.16
CA ASP A 350 6.52 9.74 13.01
C ASP A 350 7.30 9.27 14.27
N HIS A 351 7.27 10.10 15.31
CA HIS A 351 8.04 9.87 16.54
C HIS A 351 7.36 8.88 17.50
N GLU A 352 6.03 8.74 17.42
CA GLU A 352 5.27 7.74 18.18
C GLU A 352 5.67 6.33 17.71
N LEU A 353 5.73 6.11 16.40
CA LEU A 353 6.26 4.88 15.82
C LEU A 353 7.72 4.63 16.22
N PHE A 354 8.57 5.66 16.31
CA PHE A 354 9.95 5.46 16.75
C PHE A 354 10.03 4.97 18.21
N CYS A 355 9.19 5.51 19.10
CA CYS A 355 9.11 5.07 20.49
C CYS A 355 8.63 3.62 20.58
N GLU A 356 7.51 3.26 19.95
CA GLU A 356 7.01 1.88 19.96
C GLU A 356 8.03 0.88 19.37
N TYR A 357 8.73 1.26 18.30
CA TYR A 357 9.74 0.42 17.67
C TYR A 357 10.97 0.26 18.57
N LYS A 358 11.37 1.34 19.27
CA LYS A 358 12.46 1.27 20.24
C LYS A 358 12.11 0.39 21.43
N ASP A 359 10.92 0.51 22.01
CA ASP A 359 10.51 -0.31 23.15
C ASP A 359 10.57 -1.82 22.85
N VAL A 360 10.23 -2.23 21.62
CA VAL A 360 10.35 -3.63 21.17
C VAL A 360 11.82 -4.05 21.03
N ILE A 361 12.69 -3.24 20.41
CA ILE A 361 14.11 -3.58 20.25
C ILE A 361 14.85 -3.58 21.60
N ASP A 362 14.58 -2.59 22.46
CA ASP A 362 15.14 -2.52 23.81
C ASP A 362 14.68 -3.71 24.67
N ASN A 363 13.46 -4.22 24.45
CA ASN A 363 13.03 -5.46 25.08
C ASN A 363 13.73 -6.71 24.50
N TYR A 364 13.95 -6.78 23.18
CA TYR A 364 14.75 -7.87 22.59
C TYR A 364 16.20 -7.87 23.10
N VAL A 365 16.81 -6.71 23.34
CA VAL A 365 18.15 -6.62 23.97
C VAL A 365 18.08 -7.07 25.42
N ARG A 366 17.06 -6.64 26.18
CA ARG A 366 16.87 -6.97 27.60
C ARG A 366 16.61 -8.47 27.86
N GLU A 367 15.84 -9.12 26.99
CA GLU A 367 15.60 -10.57 27.03
C GLU A 367 16.75 -11.40 26.41
N GLY A 368 17.80 -10.74 25.90
CA GLY A 368 18.93 -11.39 25.24
C GLY A 368 18.58 -12.04 23.90
N ILE A 369 17.44 -11.69 23.30
CA ILE A 369 16.99 -12.17 21.97
C ILE A 369 17.88 -11.63 20.85
N VAL A 370 18.38 -10.40 21.01
CA VAL A 370 19.37 -9.79 20.11
C VAL A 370 20.57 -9.25 20.88
N GLU A 371 21.75 -9.35 20.28
CA GLU A 371 23.02 -8.86 20.83
C GLU A 371 23.70 -7.88 19.87
N ARG A 372 24.52 -6.95 20.38
CA ARG A 372 25.36 -6.11 19.52
C ARG A 372 26.41 -7.00 18.86
N THR A 373 26.63 -6.81 17.55
CA THR A 373 27.62 -7.63 16.83
C THR A 373 29.02 -7.44 17.40
N SER A 374 29.77 -8.53 17.53
CA SER A 374 31.14 -8.55 18.07
C SER A 374 32.23 -8.20 17.05
N CYS A 375 31.83 -7.79 15.83
CA CYS A 375 32.73 -7.52 14.72
C CYS A 375 32.68 -6.03 14.34
N ASP A 376 33.61 -5.23 14.86
CA ASP A 376 33.77 -3.82 14.50
C ASP A 376 34.23 -3.67 13.02
N SER A 377 35.00 -4.63 12.52
CA SER A 377 35.47 -4.71 11.13
C SER A 377 34.39 -5.27 10.19
N LEU A 378 33.30 -4.52 10.00
CA LEU A 378 32.16 -4.87 9.13
C LEU A 378 32.49 -4.92 7.62
N SER A 379 33.78 -4.94 7.25
CA SER A 379 34.30 -5.02 5.87
C SER A 379 34.45 -6.46 5.37
N ASP A 380 35.03 -7.34 6.18
CA ASP A 380 35.60 -8.63 5.72
C ASP A 380 34.93 -9.87 6.33
N SER A 381 34.02 -9.71 7.30
CA SER A 381 33.31 -10.83 7.93
C SER A 381 32.14 -11.34 7.08
N GLN A 382 32.13 -12.65 6.81
CA GLN A 382 30.98 -13.43 6.32
C GLN A 382 29.72 -13.19 7.18
N GLY A 383 28.53 -13.50 6.66
CA GLY A 383 27.24 -13.23 7.33
C GLY A 383 26.28 -12.39 6.47
N PHE A 384 25.04 -12.23 6.93
CA PHE A 384 23.89 -11.74 6.13
C PHE A 384 23.06 -10.71 6.89
N TYR A 385 22.66 -9.65 6.21
CA TYR A 385 21.89 -8.53 6.76
C TYR A 385 20.42 -8.63 6.35
N LEU A 386 19.54 -8.72 7.35
CA LEU A 386 18.09 -8.74 7.24
C LEU A 386 17.54 -7.30 7.21
N PRO A 387 16.84 -6.88 6.14
CA PRO A 387 16.05 -5.66 6.17
C PRO A 387 14.85 -5.82 7.10
N GLN A 388 14.52 -4.78 7.86
CA GLN A 388 13.41 -4.79 8.81
C GLN A 388 12.34 -3.73 8.49
N HIS A 389 11.10 -3.97 8.93
CA HIS A 389 10.02 -3.00 8.88
C HIS A 389 8.97 -3.22 9.97
N ALA A 390 8.18 -2.18 10.20
CA ALA A 390 6.97 -2.23 11.01
C ALA A 390 5.80 -2.89 10.24
N VAL A 391 4.99 -3.65 10.97
CA VAL A 391 3.61 -3.97 10.65
C VAL A 391 2.76 -3.50 11.84
N ILE A 392 1.79 -2.63 11.58
CA ILE A 392 0.87 -2.11 12.62
C ILE A 392 -0.43 -2.90 12.50
N ARG A 393 -0.90 -3.49 13.61
CA ARG A 393 -2.17 -4.21 13.69
C ARG A 393 -3.16 -3.41 14.53
N SER A 394 -4.30 -3.03 13.93
CA SER A 394 -5.39 -2.28 14.57
C SER A 394 -6.43 -3.19 15.24
N ASP A 395 -6.26 -4.51 15.12
CA ASP A 395 -7.24 -5.56 15.36
C ASP A 395 -7.03 -6.37 16.66
N LYS A 396 -5.91 -6.18 17.39
CA LYS A 396 -5.54 -7.05 18.52
C LYS A 396 -5.21 -6.31 19.82
N THR A 397 -5.55 -6.97 20.93
CA THR A 397 -5.28 -6.56 22.31
C THR A 397 -3.81 -6.70 22.74
N THR A 398 -2.94 -7.29 21.91
CA THR A 398 -1.51 -7.49 22.19
C THR A 398 -0.65 -6.90 21.09
N SER A 399 0.25 -5.98 21.45
CA SER A 399 1.26 -5.31 20.60
C SER A 399 0.71 -4.70 19.30
N ARG A 400 0.34 -3.42 19.36
CA ARG A 400 -0.04 -2.54 18.23
C ARG A 400 0.99 -2.56 17.09
N LEU A 401 2.27 -2.70 17.43
CA LEU A 401 3.41 -2.79 16.52
C LEU A 401 4.03 -4.19 16.55
N ARG A 402 4.28 -4.78 15.37
CA ARG A 402 5.16 -5.94 15.18
C ARG A 402 6.31 -5.58 14.25
N ILE A 403 7.54 -5.89 14.65
CA ILE A 403 8.71 -5.80 13.78
C ILE A 403 8.84 -7.10 12.97
N VAL A 404 9.06 -6.98 11.66
CA VAL A 404 9.22 -8.11 10.74
C VAL A 404 10.53 -7.99 9.97
N PHE A 405 11.26 -9.10 9.88
CA PHE A 405 12.58 -9.21 9.26
C PHE A 405 12.49 -10.00 7.96
N ASP A 406 13.19 -9.55 6.92
CA ASP A 406 13.04 -10.06 5.57
C ASP A 406 14.18 -10.99 5.16
N GLY A 407 14.00 -12.28 5.42
CA GLY A 407 14.91 -13.33 4.94
C GLY A 407 14.83 -13.59 3.42
N SER A 408 13.85 -13.00 2.71
CA SER A 408 13.67 -13.19 1.27
C SER A 408 14.46 -12.18 0.44
N ALA A 409 14.67 -10.96 0.95
CA ALA A 409 15.36 -9.88 0.26
C ALA A 409 16.82 -10.21 -0.01
N HIS A 410 17.25 -9.98 -1.25
CA HIS A 410 18.62 -10.16 -1.75
C HIS A 410 18.92 -9.04 -2.77
N GLU A 411 20.19 -8.91 -3.15
CA GLU A 411 20.60 -8.13 -4.34
C GLU A 411 20.39 -8.95 -5.61
N ASP A 412 20.09 -8.31 -6.74
CA ASP A 412 19.65 -8.99 -7.97
C ASP A 412 20.67 -10.03 -8.46
N GLY A 413 20.23 -11.28 -8.59
CA GLY A 413 21.09 -12.40 -9.01
C GLY A 413 21.87 -13.09 -7.88
N HIS A 414 21.61 -12.76 -6.61
CA HIS A 414 22.28 -13.37 -5.46
C HIS A 414 21.33 -14.20 -4.57
N SER A 415 21.89 -15.07 -3.74
CA SER A 415 21.10 -15.92 -2.82
C SER A 415 20.55 -15.13 -1.64
N SER A 416 19.33 -15.47 -1.21
CA SER A 416 18.74 -14.98 0.05
C SER A 416 18.83 -16.02 1.16
N LEU A 417 18.78 -15.58 2.42
CA LEU A 417 18.84 -16.47 3.58
C LEU A 417 17.72 -17.52 3.57
N ASN A 418 16.52 -17.17 3.08
CA ASN A 418 15.38 -18.08 2.92
C ASN A 418 15.59 -19.22 1.89
N GLN A 419 16.78 -19.35 1.29
CA GLN A 419 17.19 -20.55 0.54
C GLN A 419 17.72 -21.68 1.43
N SER A 420 18.10 -21.39 2.69
CA SER A 420 18.41 -22.39 3.72
C SER A 420 17.10 -22.96 4.26
N THR A 421 16.62 -24.04 3.63
CA THR A 421 15.32 -24.66 3.93
C THR A 421 15.55 -26.10 4.35
N GLY A 422 15.02 -26.49 5.50
CA GLY A 422 14.87 -27.91 5.84
C GLY A 422 13.54 -28.49 5.32
N PRO A 423 13.36 -29.81 5.41
CA PRO A 423 12.13 -30.49 4.98
C PRO A 423 10.90 -30.04 5.78
N ASN A 424 9.72 -30.16 5.18
CA ASN A 424 8.47 -29.89 5.90
C ASN A 424 8.18 -31.02 6.92
N LEU A 425 8.28 -30.70 8.21
CA LEU A 425 8.01 -31.61 9.31
C LEU A 425 6.61 -31.43 9.94
N HIS A 426 5.82 -30.45 9.49
CA HIS A 426 4.48 -30.19 10.02
C HIS A 426 3.47 -31.21 9.48
N PRO A 427 2.50 -31.67 10.30
CA PRO A 427 1.37 -32.46 9.81
C PRO A 427 0.52 -31.63 8.84
N ASN A 428 -0.23 -32.31 7.96
CA ASN A 428 -1.14 -31.63 7.04
C ASN A 428 -2.28 -30.93 7.83
N MET A 429 -2.60 -29.68 7.48
CA MET A 429 -3.57 -28.86 8.22
C MET A 429 -4.98 -29.48 8.24
N LEU A 430 -5.44 -30.04 7.11
CA LEU A 430 -6.75 -30.71 7.06
C LEU A 430 -6.75 -31.98 7.91
N GLU A 431 -5.66 -32.74 7.91
CA GLU A 431 -5.51 -33.92 8.78
C GLU A 431 -5.54 -33.53 10.28
N LEU A 432 -4.91 -32.42 10.65
CA LEU A 432 -4.93 -31.88 12.01
C LEU A 432 -6.34 -31.44 12.44
N LEU A 433 -7.07 -30.71 11.57
CA LEU A 433 -8.47 -30.34 11.80
C LEU A 433 -9.39 -31.56 11.92
N LEU A 434 -9.17 -32.60 11.11
CA LEU A 434 -9.92 -33.85 11.20
C LEU A 434 -9.61 -34.61 12.50
N ARG A 435 -8.35 -34.63 12.97
CA ARG A 435 -8.00 -35.16 14.30
C ARG A 435 -8.69 -34.39 15.43
N PHE A 436 -8.69 -33.05 15.35
CA PHE A 436 -9.32 -32.15 16.32
C PHE A 436 -10.83 -32.37 16.42
N ARG A 437 -11.53 -32.51 15.29
CA ARG A 437 -12.99 -32.75 15.25
C ARG A 437 -13.42 -34.21 15.40
N LYS A 438 -12.47 -35.16 15.47
CA LYS A 438 -12.79 -36.59 15.63
C LYS A 438 -13.38 -36.93 16.99
N ASN A 439 -12.95 -36.23 18.04
CA ASN A 439 -13.15 -36.62 19.43
C ASN A 439 -14.02 -35.60 20.18
N PRO A 440 -14.87 -36.02 21.14
CA PRO A 440 -15.87 -35.16 21.77
C PRO A 440 -15.30 -34.09 22.72
N VAL A 441 -14.14 -34.31 23.34
CA VAL A 441 -13.48 -33.29 24.18
C VAL A 441 -12.34 -32.67 23.38
N ALA A 442 -12.58 -31.50 22.80
CA ALA A 442 -11.62 -30.76 21.98
C ALA A 442 -10.89 -29.69 22.81
N PHE A 443 -9.59 -29.49 22.57
CA PHE A 443 -8.79 -28.47 23.25
C PHE A 443 -7.58 -27.95 22.44
N THR A 444 -7.16 -26.73 22.75
CA THR A 444 -6.01 -26.04 22.13
C THR A 444 -5.17 -25.29 23.16
N ALA A 445 -3.89 -25.02 22.84
CA ALA A 445 -3.00 -24.14 23.59
C ALA A 445 -1.93 -23.51 22.68
N ASP A 446 -1.45 -22.30 23.01
CA ASP A 446 -0.36 -21.62 22.31
C ASP A 446 1.00 -21.94 22.99
N VAL A 447 2.05 -22.24 22.22
CA VAL A 447 3.44 -22.28 22.72
C VAL A 447 3.98 -20.85 22.85
N LYS A 448 4.28 -20.39 24.08
CA LYS A 448 4.69 -19.00 24.36
C LYS A 448 5.96 -18.59 23.61
N SER A 449 5.79 -17.81 22.54
CA SER A 449 6.89 -17.27 21.71
C SER A 449 7.83 -18.35 21.15
N ALA A 450 7.27 -19.48 20.72
CA ALA A 450 7.98 -20.74 20.42
C ALA A 450 9.37 -20.61 19.77
N PHE A 451 9.47 -19.90 18.64
CA PHE A 451 10.74 -19.69 17.93
C PHE A 451 11.81 -19.02 18.82
N LEU A 452 11.42 -17.99 19.58
CA LEU A 452 12.32 -17.20 20.43
C LEU A 452 12.80 -17.98 21.66
N GLN A 453 12.25 -19.17 21.94
CA GLN A 453 12.76 -20.05 22.98
C GLN A 453 14.01 -20.83 22.55
N ILE A 454 14.25 -20.96 21.23
CA ILE A 454 15.37 -21.70 20.63
C ILE A 454 16.52 -20.74 20.34
N GLU A 455 17.72 -21.08 20.77
CA GLU A 455 18.95 -20.35 20.44
C GLU A 455 19.48 -20.70 19.04
N LEU A 456 20.06 -19.71 18.37
CA LEU A 456 20.94 -19.95 17.22
C LEU A 456 22.37 -20.23 17.68
N ASP A 457 23.03 -21.20 17.04
CA ASP A 457 24.45 -21.45 17.21
C ASP A 457 25.28 -20.19 16.94
N LEU A 458 26.37 -20.01 17.68
CA LEU A 458 27.20 -18.80 17.67
C LEU A 458 27.73 -18.47 16.27
N ARG A 459 28.01 -19.49 15.46
CA ARG A 459 28.48 -19.36 14.07
C ARG A 459 27.38 -18.88 13.12
N ASP A 460 26.09 -18.97 13.48
CA ASP A 460 24.98 -18.69 12.57
C ASP A 460 24.27 -17.37 12.86
N ARG A 461 24.47 -16.81 14.06
CA ARG A 461 23.97 -15.46 14.45
C ARG A 461 24.42 -14.38 13.48
N GLU A 462 25.61 -14.51 12.89
CA GLU A 462 26.13 -13.56 11.90
C GLU A 462 25.31 -13.47 10.60
N PHE A 463 24.44 -14.45 10.34
CA PHE A 463 23.50 -14.44 9.21
C PHE A 463 22.16 -13.79 9.55
N THR A 464 22.03 -13.18 10.73
CA THR A 464 20.82 -12.51 11.20
C THR A 464 21.06 -11.03 11.57
N ARG A 465 22.11 -10.42 11.00
CA ARG A 465 22.48 -9.01 11.24
C ARG A 465 21.34 -8.07 10.83
N PHE A 466 21.10 -7.00 11.57
CA PHE A 466 20.24 -5.91 11.15
C PHE A 466 20.73 -4.56 11.68
N PHE A 467 20.42 -3.48 10.97
CA PHE A 467 20.78 -2.12 11.38
C PHE A 467 19.77 -1.56 12.38
N TRP A 468 20.26 -0.87 13.41
CA TRP A 468 19.45 -0.15 14.40
C TRP A 468 20.14 1.14 14.86
N THR A 469 19.41 2.08 15.45
CA THR A 469 20.00 3.24 16.14
C THR A 469 19.19 3.67 17.35
N ASP A 470 19.90 4.01 18.43
CA ASP A 470 19.34 4.61 19.64
C ASP A 470 18.85 6.05 19.44
N ASN A 471 19.38 6.75 18.42
CA ASN A 471 19.18 8.17 18.16
C ASN A 471 19.20 8.43 16.65
N LEU A 472 18.15 9.04 16.13
CA LEU A 472 17.95 9.28 14.69
C LEU A 472 19.00 10.21 14.04
N ASN A 473 19.89 10.83 14.84
CA ASN A 473 20.99 11.67 14.36
C ASN A 473 22.38 10.99 14.46
N ASN A 474 22.46 9.78 15.03
CA ASN A 474 23.69 8.99 15.09
C ASN A 474 23.72 7.98 13.93
N ASP A 475 24.93 7.58 13.51
CA ASP A 475 25.12 6.44 12.61
C ASP A 475 24.55 5.14 13.22
N PRO A 476 23.96 4.25 12.40
CA PRO A 476 23.37 3.01 12.88
C PRO A 476 24.43 1.96 13.23
N TYR A 477 24.22 1.26 14.33
CA TYR A 477 24.97 0.06 14.71
C TYR A 477 24.26 -1.21 14.21
N VAL A 478 24.91 -2.36 14.41
CA VAL A 478 24.41 -3.67 13.96
C VAL A 478 24.09 -4.57 15.16
N LEU A 479 22.90 -5.15 15.14
CA LEU A 479 22.43 -6.18 16.06
C LEU A 479 22.34 -7.53 15.34
N ASN A 480 22.56 -8.63 16.06
CA ASN A 480 22.38 -10.01 15.59
C ASN A 480 21.30 -10.68 16.43
N PHE A 481 20.53 -11.62 15.88
CA PHE A 481 19.66 -12.48 16.68
C PHE A 481 20.46 -13.61 17.33
N THR A 482 20.18 -13.86 18.62
CA THR A 482 20.67 -15.03 19.37
C THR A 482 19.68 -16.19 19.35
N ARG A 483 18.49 -15.97 18.77
CA ARG A 483 17.32 -16.85 18.77
C ARG A 483 16.80 -17.09 17.36
N VAL A 484 16.08 -18.20 17.16
CA VAL A 484 15.34 -18.43 15.91
C VAL A 484 14.23 -17.37 15.81
N LEU A 485 14.26 -16.55 14.76
CA LEU A 485 13.32 -15.42 14.59
C LEU A 485 12.16 -15.76 13.64
N PHE A 486 11.03 -15.07 13.82
CA PHE A 486 9.86 -15.17 12.94
C PHE A 486 10.13 -14.48 11.59
N GLY A 487 9.66 -15.08 10.49
CA GLY A 487 9.77 -14.51 9.12
C GLY A 487 10.91 -15.10 8.27
N LEU A 488 11.76 -15.98 8.83
CA LEU A 488 12.68 -16.80 8.05
C LEU A 488 12.03 -18.15 7.67
N ARG A 489 12.21 -18.56 6.42
CA ARG A 489 11.78 -19.88 5.90
C ARG A 489 12.40 -21.09 6.64
N PRO A 490 13.62 -21.07 7.17
CA PRO A 490 14.11 -22.16 8.04
C PRO A 490 13.37 -22.28 9.39
N SER A 491 12.78 -21.21 9.93
CA SER A 491 12.30 -21.19 11.32
C SER A 491 11.22 -22.25 11.65
N PRO A 492 10.20 -22.53 10.81
CA PRO A 492 9.22 -23.58 11.07
C PRO A 492 9.82 -24.98 11.05
N TYR A 493 10.84 -25.23 10.22
CA TYR A 493 11.59 -26.49 10.24
C TYR A 493 12.34 -26.63 11.57
N LEU A 494 13.11 -25.61 11.97
CA LEU A 494 13.91 -25.65 13.21
C LEU A 494 13.05 -25.85 14.46
N LEU A 495 11.89 -25.19 14.53
CA LEU A 495 10.93 -25.37 15.62
C LEU A 495 10.39 -26.81 15.65
N ALA A 496 9.91 -27.33 14.52
CA ALA A 496 9.38 -28.70 14.44
C ALA A 496 10.45 -29.77 14.70
N ALA A 497 11.68 -29.59 14.20
CA ALA A 497 12.80 -30.49 14.43
C ALA A 497 13.21 -30.51 15.91
N THR A 498 13.29 -29.34 16.55
CA THR A 498 13.58 -29.20 17.99
C THR A 498 12.50 -29.86 18.85
N LEU A 499 11.22 -29.59 18.56
CA LEU A 499 10.11 -30.19 19.29
C LEU A 499 10.09 -31.72 19.15
N LYS A 500 10.19 -32.26 17.92
CA LYS A 500 10.24 -33.71 17.70
C LYS A 500 11.46 -34.36 18.35
N HIS A 501 12.64 -33.72 18.27
CA HIS A 501 13.85 -34.18 18.97
C HIS A 501 13.64 -34.20 20.49
N HIS A 502 13.01 -33.17 21.06
CA HIS A 502 12.68 -33.12 22.48
C HIS A 502 11.70 -34.24 22.89
N PHE A 503 10.60 -34.43 22.15
CA PHE A 503 9.60 -35.46 22.45
C PHE A 503 10.17 -36.88 22.43
N LYS A 504 11.18 -37.19 21.60
CA LYS A 504 11.87 -38.51 21.59
C LYS A 504 12.25 -38.98 23.01
N LYS A 505 12.61 -38.06 23.92
CA LYS A 505 12.98 -38.34 25.32
C LYS A 505 11.85 -38.99 26.14
N TYR A 506 10.59 -38.65 25.86
CA TYR A 506 9.42 -39.07 26.64
C TYR A 506 8.69 -40.26 26.04
N LYS A 507 9.18 -40.84 24.93
CA LYS A 507 8.53 -41.93 24.21
C LYS A 507 8.28 -43.17 25.08
N GLU A 508 9.17 -43.46 26.03
CA GLU A 508 9.04 -44.61 26.94
C GLU A 508 8.16 -44.29 28.16
N GLN A 509 8.15 -43.03 28.62
CA GLN A 509 7.41 -42.59 29.80
C GLN A 509 5.94 -42.27 29.50
N TYR A 510 5.66 -41.58 28.38
CA TYR A 510 4.34 -41.09 27.98
C TYR A 510 4.05 -41.43 26.50
N PRO A 511 4.03 -42.72 26.09
CA PRO A 511 3.94 -43.12 24.68
C PRO A 511 2.72 -42.54 23.95
N HIS A 512 1.54 -42.54 24.57
CA HIS A 512 0.31 -42.00 23.97
C HIS A 512 0.31 -40.47 23.79
N THR A 513 1.08 -39.75 24.60
CA THR A 513 1.26 -38.29 24.48
C THR A 513 2.42 -37.95 23.56
N PHE A 514 3.47 -38.78 23.49
CA PHE A 514 4.49 -38.71 22.43
C PHE A 514 3.86 -38.85 21.03
N ASP A 515 3.05 -39.88 20.78
CA ASP A 515 2.42 -40.09 19.46
C ASP A 515 1.44 -38.97 19.10
N LEU A 516 0.73 -38.42 20.10
CA LEU A 516 -0.10 -37.23 19.93
C LEU A 516 0.73 -36.01 19.53
N LEU A 517 1.75 -35.65 20.31
CA LEU A 517 2.55 -34.44 20.11
C LEU A 517 3.25 -34.42 18.74
N ASN A 518 3.70 -35.57 18.25
CA ASN A 518 4.27 -35.68 16.90
C ASN A 518 3.27 -35.45 15.75
N SER A 519 1.96 -35.48 16.02
CA SER A 519 0.87 -35.44 15.02
C SER A 519 -0.16 -34.33 15.23
N SER A 520 0.01 -33.50 16.27
CA SER A 520 -1.01 -32.58 16.80
C SER A 520 -0.48 -31.17 17.14
N ILE A 521 0.71 -30.83 16.63
CA ILE A 521 1.29 -29.48 16.70
C ILE A 521 1.46 -28.95 15.28
N TYR A 522 1.11 -27.69 15.08
CA TYR A 522 1.36 -26.95 13.84
C TYR A 522 2.00 -25.60 14.19
N VAL A 523 3.28 -25.43 13.86
CA VAL A 523 4.09 -24.26 14.23
C VAL A 523 4.08 -24.00 15.75
N ASP A 524 3.37 -22.97 16.23
CA ASP A 524 3.20 -22.61 17.64
C ASP A 524 1.82 -22.96 18.23
N ASP A 525 0.90 -23.53 17.43
CA ASP A 525 -0.39 -24.05 17.87
C ASP A 525 -0.29 -25.53 18.29
N PHE A 526 -0.76 -25.88 19.50
CA PHE A 526 -1.07 -27.26 19.90
C PHE A 526 -2.59 -27.47 19.89
N ILE A 527 -3.07 -28.48 19.15
CA ILE A 527 -4.49 -28.67 18.83
C ILE A 527 -4.83 -30.16 18.95
N CYS A 528 -5.73 -30.53 19.87
CA CYS A 528 -5.99 -31.91 20.26
C CYS A 528 -7.49 -32.17 20.53
N GLY A 529 -7.90 -33.44 20.56
CA GLY A 529 -9.09 -33.85 21.29
C GLY A 529 -8.97 -35.27 21.85
N ARG A 530 -9.73 -35.58 22.90
CA ARG A 530 -9.80 -36.91 23.55
C ARG A 530 -11.25 -37.39 23.71
N ASN A 531 -11.40 -38.69 24.01
CA ASN A 531 -12.71 -39.35 24.13
C ASN A 531 -13.47 -38.95 25.40
N ASP A 532 -12.74 -38.56 26.46
CA ASP A 532 -13.28 -38.21 27.76
C ASP A 532 -12.42 -37.15 28.46
N VAL A 533 -12.98 -36.57 29.53
CA VAL A 533 -12.35 -35.48 30.30
C VAL A 533 -11.14 -35.95 31.14
N PRO A 534 -11.17 -37.12 31.82
CA PRO A 534 -9.99 -37.66 32.50
C PRO A 534 -8.76 -37.85 31.59
N ASP A 535 -8.94 -38.39 30.39
CA ASP A 535 -7.84 -38.58 29.42
C ASP A 535 -7.35 -37.23 28.85
N ALA A 536 -8.26 -36.27 28.63
CA ALA A 536 -7.90 -34.90 28.27
C ALA A 536 -7.07 -34.21 29.36
N LEU A 537 -7.49 -34.29 30.64
CA LEU A 537 -6.76 -33.69 31.76
C LEU A 537 -5.37 -34.30 31.92
N ARG A 538 -5.26 -35.64 31.89
CA ARG A 538 -3.96 -36.33 31.93
C ARG A 538 -3.05 -35.85 30.79
N THR A 539 -3.59 -35.78 29.57
CA THR A 539 -2.85 -35.31 28.40
C THR A 539 -2.36 -33.87 28.60
N THR A 540 -3.18 -32.95 29.13
CA THR A 540 -2.73 -31.59 29.46
C THR A 540 -1.57 -31.58 30.45
N LEU A 541 -1.66 -32.34 31.55
CA LEU A 541 -0.62 -32.35 32.59
C LEU A 541 0.70 -32.96 32.06
N GLU A 542 0.62 -34.04 31.28
CA GLU A 542 1.79 -34.63 30.60
C GLU A 542 2.41 -33.63 29.60
N CYS A 543 1.60 -32.95 28.79
CA CYS A 543 2.07 -31.90 27.87
C CYS A 543 2.73 -30.73 28.62
N LEU A 544 2.14 -30.25 29.72
CA LEU A 544 2.70 -29.16 30.51
C LEU A 544 4.09 -29.51 31.07
N GLN A 545 4.27 -30.72 31.60
CA GLN A 545 5.58 -31.19 32.07
C GLN A 545 6.61 -31.24 30.92
N ILE A 546 6.27 -31.90 29.81
CA ILE A 546 7.16 -32.04 28.65
C ILE A 546 7.59 -30.64 28.14
N PHE A 547 6.65 -29.74 27.88
CA PHE A 547 6.98 -28.41 27.38
C PHE A 547 7.72 -27.52 28.41
N SER A 548 7.49 -27.72 29.71
CA SER A 548 8.26 -27.06 30.77
C SER A 548 9.73 -27.47 30.74
N ASP A 549 10.03 -28.75 30.54
CA ASP A 549 11.41 -29.29 30.45
C ASP A 549 12.17 -28.81 29.19
N ALA A 550 11.48 -28.19 28.23
CA ALA A 550 12.06 -27.49 27.08
C ALA A 550 12.16 -25.96 27.25
N SER A 551 11.70 -25.40 28.39
CA SER A 551 11.44 -23.96 28.59
C SER A 551 10.42 -23.35 27.58
N MET A 552 9.53 -24.16 27.02
CA MET A 552 8.57 -23.78 25.96
C MET A 552 7.13 -23.73 26.49
N LEU A 553 6.88 -22.91 27.51
CA LEU A 553 5.60 -22.85 28.23
C LEU A 553 4.35 -22.83 27.31
N LEU A 554 3.52 -23.87 27.42
CA LEU A 554 2.15 -23.86 26.89
C LEU A 554 1.26 -22.96 27.75
N ARG A 555 0.44 -22.13 27.09
CA ARG A 555 -0.45 -21.15 27.71
C ARG A 555 -1.77 -21.06 26.95
N LYS A 556 -2.71 -20.25 27.44
CA LYS A 556 -3.93 -19.88 26.70
C LYS A 556 -4.80 -21.11 26.40
N TRP A 557 -4.88 -22.02 27.37
CA TRP A 557 -5.62 -23.28 27.23
C TRP A 557 -7.11 -23.01 27.01
N ARG A 558 -7.71 -23.71 26.04
CA ARG A 558 -9.11 -23.55 25.60
C ARG A 558 -9.73 -24.93 25.34
N THR A 559 -11.01 -25.11 25.65
CA THR A 559 -11.73 -26.38 25.41
C THR A 559 -13.22 -26.15 25.16
N ASN A 560 -13.88 -27.13 24.52
CA ASN A 560 -15.34 -27.22 24.46
C ASN A 560 -15.97 -27.79 25.76
N SER A 561 -15.18 -28.43 26.64
CA SER A 561 -15.70 -29.10 27.84
C SER A 561 -15.59 -28.23 29.09
N LYS A 562 -16.72 -27.72 29.56
CA LYS A 562 -16.82 -26.96 30.82
C LYS A 562 -16.36 -27.75 32.05
N GLN A 563 -16.39 -29.09 32.00
CA GLN A 563 -15.84 -29.93 33.07
C GLN A 563 -14.30 -29.96 33.03
N LEU A 564 -13.68 -29.94 31.84
CA LEU A 564 -12.23 -29.91 31.70
C LEU A 564 -11.65 -28.55 32.12
N ASP A 565 -12.29 -27.44 31.71
CA ASP A 565 -11.90 -26.08 32.14
C ASP A 565 -11.95 -25.91 33.67
N LEU A 566 -12.99 -26.42 34.34
CA LEU A 566 -13.07 -26.43 35.81
C LEU A 566 -11.97 -27.27 36.48
N LEU A 567 -11.50 -28.35 35.85
CA LEU A 567 -10.40 -29.17 36.36
C LEU A 567 -9.04 -28.51 36.11
N TRP A 568 -8.85 -27.88 34.95
CA TRP A 568 -7.68 -27.05 34.65
C TRP A 568 -7.51 -25.91 35.66
N GLN A 569 -8.60 -25.23 36.04
CA GLN A 569 -8.57 -24.20 37.09
C GLN A 569 -8.17 -24.76 38.47
N GLN A 570 -8.52 -26.01 38.79
CA GLN A 570 -8.14 -26.68 40.05
C GLN A 570 -6.66 -27.08 40.06
N GLU A 571 -6.13 -27.52 38.91
CA GLU A 571 -4.70 -27.84 38.71
C GLU A 571 -3.83 -26.59 38.44
N GLY A 572 -4.41 -25.37 38.46
CA GLY A 572 -3.69 -24.10 38.29
C GLY A 572 -3.26 -23.77 36.86
N VAL A 573 -3.89 -24.38 35.85
CA VAL A 573 -3.59 -24.17 34.42
C VAL A 573 -4.21 -22.85 33.93
N GLU A 574 -3.42 -22.01 33.25
CA GLU A 574 -3.88 -20.72 32.71
C GLU A 574 -4.75 -20.89 31.44
N THR A 575 -6.07 -20.74 31.60
CA THR A 575 -7.07 -20.83 30.51
C THR A 575 -7.43 -19.45 29.95
N GLU A 576 -7.64 -19.35 28.63
CA GLU A 576 -8.16 -18.11 28.01
C GLU A 576 -9.68 -18.21 27.83
N PHE A 577 -10.42 -17.69 28.81
CA PHE A 577 -11.87 -17.51 28.68
C PHE A 577 -12.22 -16.72 27.41
N SER A 578 -13.25 -17.17 26.69
CA SER A 578 -13.78 -16.45 25.54
C SER A 578 -15.30 -16.54 25.51
N GLU A 579 -15.92 -15.48 26.02
CA GLU A 579 -17.31 -15.11 25.74
C GLU A 579 -17.48 -14.70 24.26
N THR A 580 -17.19 -15.61 23.33
CA THR A 580 -17.35 -15.43 21.88
C THR A 580 -18.43 -16.37 21.37
N SER A 581 -19.69 -16.08 21.71
CA SER A 581 -20.79 -16.62 20.91
C SER A 581 -20.71 -15.99 19.52
N ALA A 582 -21.07 -16.74 18.47
CA ALA A 582 -21.27 -16.24 17.10
C ALA A 582 -22.31 -15.09 16.93
N THR A 583 -22.80 -14.50 18.02
CA THR A 583 -23.67 -13.33 18.10
C THR A 583 -22.96 -12.05 18.54
N ASP A 584 -21.77 -12.14 19.15
CA ASP A 584 -21.12 -11.02 19.84
C ASP A 584 -20.02 -10.36 18.99
N LEU A 585 -19.84 -9.05 19.15
CA LEU A 585 -18.93 -8.21 18.35
C LEU A 585 -17.44 -8.35 18.77
N LYS A 586 -17.04 -9.51 19.28
CA LYS A 586 -15.64 -9.83 19.63
C LYS A 586 -15.02 -10.65 18.48
N PRO A 587 -13.74 -10.45 18.12
CA PRO A 587 -13.11 -11.23 17.06
C PRO A 587 -13.07 -12.72 17.44
N PRO A 588 -13.36 -13.64 16.49
CA PRO A 588 -13.48 -15.06 16.79
C PRO A 588 -12.12 -15.69 17.17
N ILE A 589 -12.19 -16.71 18.03
CA ILE A 589 -11.04 -17.60 18.31
C ILE A 589 -10.63 -18.27 16.99
N LYS A 590 -9.35 -18.24 16.63
CA LYS A 590 -8.87 -18.93 15.43
C LYS A 590 -8.11 -20.21 15.78
N VAL A 591 -8.37 -21.27 15.02
CA VAL A 591 -7.68 -22.58 15.06
C VAL A 591 -7.26 -22.87 13.63
N LEU A 592 -5.93 -22.88 13.36
CA LEU A 592 -5.37 -22.89 11.98
C LEU A 592 -6.02 -21.86 11.03
N GLY A 593 -6.31 -20.67 11.54
CA GLY A 593 -6.94 -19.57 10.78
C GLY A 593 -8.46 -19.64 10.62
N LEU A 594 -9.12 -20.75 10.92
CA LEU A 594 -10.59 -20.88 10.93
C LEU A 594 -11.18 -20.46 12.28
N ALA A 595 -12.38 -19.88 12.30
CA ALA A 595 -13.06 -19.48 13.52
C ALA A 595 -13.61 -20.71 14.28
N TRP A 596 -13.48 -20.74 15.61
CA TRP A 596 -14.04 -21.79 16.48
C TRP A 596 -14.89 -21.17 17.59
N ASP A 597 -16.18 -21.50 17.63
CA ASP A 597 -17.08 -21.27 18.78
C ASP A 597 -16.97 -22.50 19.68
N SER A 598 -16.25 -22.40 20.80
CA SER A 598 -16.00 -23.54 21.69
C SER A 598 -17.21 -23.91 22.56
N GLU A 599 -18.21 -23.03 22.74
CA GLU A 599 -19.43 -23.38 23.47
C GLU A 599 -20.39 -24.22 22.64
N LYS A 600 -20.50 -23.94 21.33
CA LYS A 600 -21.31 -24.69 20.37
C LYS A 600 -20.52 -25.80 19.67
N ASP A 601 -19.20 -25.78 19.85
CA ASP A 601 -18.20 -26.63 19.20
C ASP A 601 -18.28 -26.62 17.65
N LEU A 602 -18.42 -25.42 17.10
CA LEU A 602 -18.56 -25.16 15.66
C LEU A 602 -17.31 -24.49 15.10
N ILE A 603 -16.75 -25.05 14.03
CA ILE A 603 -15.78 -24.36 13.19
C ILE A 603 -16.53 -23.64 12.06
N TYR A 604 -16.18 -22.38 11.79
CA TYR A 604 -16.78 -21.55 10.75
C TYR A 604 -15.75 -20.62 10.09
N PHE A 605 -16.21 -19.91 9.06
CA PHE A 605 -15.45 -18.87 8.37
C PHE A 605 -16.20 -17.53 8.55
N ASP A 606 -15.55 -16.52 9.13
CA ASP A 606 -16.12 -15.16 9.19
C ASP A 606 -15.60 -14.34 7.99
N PRO A 607 -16.45 -13.94 7.02
CA PRO A 607 -16.03 -13.20 5.84
C PRO A 607 -15.76 -11.70 6.11
N LYS A 608 -15.43 -11.32 7.34
CA LYS A 608 -15.05 -9.96 7.76
C LYS A 608 -13.54 -9.76 7.97
N ASP A 609 -12.77 -10.86 7.97
CA ASP A 609 -11.30 -10.85 8.01
C ASP A 609 -10.67 -10.70 6.62
#